data_AF-A0A149V3V5-F1
#
_entry.id   AF-A0A149V3V5-F1
#
_cell.length_a   1.000
_cell.length_b   1.000
_cell.length_c   1.000
_cell.angle_alpha   90.00
_cell.angle_beta   90.00
_cell.angle_gamma   90.00
#
_symmetry.space_group_name_H-M   'P 1'
#
loop_
_entity.id
_entity.type
_entity.pdbx_description
1 polymer ?
#
loop_
_entity_poly.entity_id
_entity_poly.type
_entity_poly.pdbx_seq_one_letter_code
_entity_poly.pdbx_strand_id
1 'polypeptide(L)'
;MNDTPLHAPVQAAGIFAAYDVPDFFCELMNRKDGIPPALQDVKNRLAHFSLADLRHRTTAAEAQLYRLGITFTVYSDREAIDRVLPFDVIPRVITAAEWDHIERGVQQRVQAINLFLHDIYHDRAILRDGIIPADLVLNNPNY
;
A
#
# COMPACT_ATOMS: atom_id res chain seq x y z
N MET A 1 -25.40 -35.52 -37.11
CA MET A 1 -25.51 -34.05 -36.93
C MET A 1 -24.88 -33.75 -35.58
N ASN A 2 -23.59 -33.40 -35.59
CA ASN A 2 -22.82 -33.08 -34.40
C ASN A 2 -22.84 -31.56 -34.23
N ASP A 3 -23.63 -31.06 -33.27
CA ASP A 3 -23.49 -29.69 -32.78
C ASP A 3 -22.49 -29.72 -31.62
N THR A 4 -21.22 -29.72 -31.99
CA THR A 4 -20.12 -29.39 -31.07
C THR A 4 -20.20 -27.88 -30.82
N PRO A 5 -20.36 -27.40 -29.57
CA PRO A 5 -20.21 -25.98 -29.31
C PRO A 5 -18.76 -25.61 -29.63
N LEU A 6 -18.61 -24.71 -30.61
CA LEU A 6 -17.36 -24.00 -30.88
C LEU A 6 -17.00 -23.20 -29.63
N HIS A 7 -16.30 -23.83 -28.69
CA HIS A 7 -15.49 -23.10 -27.73
C HIS A 7 -14.49 -22.29 -28.56
N ALA A 8 -14.82 -21.02 -28.75
CA ALA A 8 -13.85 -20.03 -29.22
C ALA A 8 -12.62 -20.14 -28.32
N PRO A 9 -11.40 -20.13 -28.88
CA PRO A 9 -10.20 -20.18 -28.06
C PRO A 9 -10.21 -18.94 -27.17
N VAL A 10 -10.22 -19.14 -25.84
CA VAL A 10 -10.00 -18.06 -24.88
C VAL A 10 -8.60 -17.52 -25.17
N GLN A 11 -8.55 -16.40 -25.88
CA GLN A 11 -7.32 -15.68 -26.15
C GLN A 11 -6.72 -15.31 -24.79
N ALA A 12 -5.47 -15.68 -24.54
CA ALA A 12 -4.74 -15.31 -23.33
C ALA A 12 -4.53 -13.78 -23.29
N ALA A 13 -5.55 -13.04 -22.88
CA ALA A 13 -5.61 -11.58 -22.92
C ALA A 13 -6.10 -11.06 -21.58
N GLY A 14 -5.16 -10.70 -20.71
CA GLY A 14 -5.41 -10.08 -19.42
C GLY A 14 -4.17 -9.30 -18.98
N ILE A 15 -4.33 -8.38 -18.03
CA ILE A 15 -3.26 -7.49 -17.55
C ILE A 15 -1.98 -8.25 -17.12
N PHE A 16 -2.11 -9.51 -16.70
CA PHE A 16 -1.01 -10.34 -16.23
C PHE A 16 -0.30 -11.17 -17.32
N ALA A 17 -0.79 -11.16 -18.57
CA ALA A 17 -0.25 -12.05 -19.62
C ALA A 17 1.24 -11.79 -19.93
N ALA A 18 1.69 -10.54 -19.76
CA ALA A 18 3.09 -10.14 -19.93
C ALA A 18 3.76 -9.75 -18.61
N TYR A 19 3.17 -10.09 -17.47
CA TYR A 19 3.71 -9.74 -16.16
C TYR A 19 4.80 -10.72 -15.75
N ASP A 20 6.02 -10.23 -15.59
CA ASP A 20 7.14 -11.00 -15.06
C ASP A 20 7.00 -11.15 -13.55
N VAL A 21 6.80 -12.39 -13.08
CA VAL A 21 6.58 -12.66 -11.66
C VAL A 21 7.93 -12.62 -10.95
N PRO A 22 8.15 -11.69 -10.01
CA PRO A 22 9.43 -11.55 -9.35
C PRO A 22 9.74 -12.75 -8.44
N ASP A 23 11.02 -12.99 -8.20
CA ASP A 23 11.52 -14.01 -7.26
C ASP A 23 11.39 -13.59 -5.78
N PHE A 24 11.16 -12.30 -5.52
CA PHE A 24 10.87 -11.75 -4.20
C PHE A 24 9.36 -11.68 -3.90
N PHE A 25 9.03 -11.42 -2.64
CA PHE A 25 7.65 -11.36 -2.16
C PHE A 25 6.80 -10.37 -2.98
N CYS A 26 5.70 -10.86 -3.53
CA CYS A 26 4.68 -10.07 -4.22
C CYS A 26 3.30 -10.45 -3.67
N GLU A 27 2.52 -9.44 -3.29
CA GLU A 27 1.24 -9.58 -2.60
C GLU A 27 0.24 -10.46 -3.37
N LEU A 28 0.28 -10.46 -4.70
CA LEU A 28 -0.69 -11.19 -5.54
C LEU A 28 -0.07 -12.39 -6.28
N MET A 29 1.24 -12.37 -6.54
CA MET A 29 1.86 -13.31 -7.48
C MET A 29 2.96 -14.18 -6.86
N ASN A 30 3.58 -13.77 -5.75
CA ASN A 30 4.66 -14.54 -5.11
C ASN A 30 4.61 -14.43 -3.58
N ARG A 31 3.78 -15.27 -2.96
CA ARG A 31 3.69 -15.39 -1.49
C ARG A 31 4.19 -16.77 -1.08
N LYS A 32 4.96 -16.83 0.01
CA LYS A 32 5.50 -18.10 0.54
C LYS A 32 4.41 -19.12 0.90
N ASP A 33 3.32 -18.65 1.49
CA ASP A 33 2.21 -19.50 1.96
C ASP A 33 1.11 -19.71 0.89
N GLY A 34 1.38 -19.31 -0.36
CA GLY A 34 0.39 -19.27 -1.43
C GLY A 34 -0.56 -18.06 -1.35
N ILE A 35 -1.43 -17.93 -2.35
CA ILE A 35 -2.40 -16.83 -2.45
C ILE A 35 -3.67 -17.22 -1.69
N PRO A 36 -4.09 -16.47 -0.65
CA PRO A 36 -5.35 -16.72 0.04
C PRO A 36 -6.56 -16.68 -0.91
N PRO A 37 -7.65 -17.44 -0.66
CA PRO A 37 -8.83 -17.45 -1.54
C PRO A 37 -9.38 -16.05 -1.86
N ALA A 38 -9.44 -15.16 -0.85
CA ALA A 38 -9.90 -13.79 -1.04
C ALA A 38 -9.06 -13.00 -2.07
N LEU A 39 -7.75 -13.26 -2.15
CA LEU A 39 -6.86 -12.61 -3.12
C LEU A 39 -6.96 -13.26 -4.51
N GLN A 40 -7.37 -14.53 -4.60
CA GLN A 40 -7.63 -15.17 -5.88
C GLN A 40 -8.81 -14.52 -6.60
N ASP A 41 -9.87 -14.15 -5.88
CA ASP A 41 -11.01 -13.45 -6.48
C ASP A 41 -10.59 -12.08 -7.04
N VAL A 42 -9.74 -11.36 -6.31
CA VAL A 42 -9.16 -10.09 -6.78
C VAL A 42 -8.28 -10.31 -8.00
N LYS A 43 -7.41 -11.33 -7.98
CA LYS A 43 -6.56 -11.69 -9.13
C LYS A 43 -7.40 -12.01 -10.36
N ASN A 44 -8.41 -12.86 -10.21
CA ASN A 44 -9.31 -13.24 -11.27
C ASN A 44 -10.04 -12.01 -11.83
N ARG A 45 -10.54 -11.13 -10.96
CA ARG A 45 -11.19 -9.88 -11.38
C ARG A 45 -10.24 -8.98 -12.17
N LEU A 46 -9.02 -8.80 -11.69
CA LEU A 46 -8.00 -8.00 -12.37
C LEU A 46 -7.59 -8.58 -13.72
N ALA A 47 -7.54 -9.92 -13.84
CA ALA A 47 -7.21 -10.59 -15.10
C ALA A 47 -8.18 -10.30 -16.25
N HIS A 48 -9.41 -9.85 -15.95
CA HIS A 48 -10.39 -9.46 -16.96
C HIS A 48 -10.19 -8.03 -17.51
N PHE A 49 -9.27 -7.24 -16.94
CA PHE A 49 -8.98 -5.89 -17.43
C PHE A 49 -7.76 -5.88 -18.34
N SER A 50 -7.79 -5.02 -19.34
CA SER A 50 -6.62 -4.61 -20.10
C SER A 50 -5.88 -3.45 -19.41
N LEU A 51 -4.63 -3.19 -19.82
CA LEU A 51 -3.90 -2.02 -19.36
C LEU A 51 -4.60 -0.69 -19.75
N ALA A 52 -5.28 -0.67 -20.90
CA ALA A 52 -6.04 0.49 -21.36
C ALA A 52 -7.24 0.77 -20.43
N ASP A 53 -7.96 -0.28 -20.00
CA ASP A 53 -9.09 -0.15 -19.06
C ASP A 53 -8.64 0.44 -17.73
N LEU A 54 -7.51 -0.02 -17.20
CA LEU A 54 -6.95 0.46 -15.93
C LEU A 54 -6.52 1.91 -16.04
N ARG A 55 -5.83 2.30 -17.11
CA ARG A 55 -5.46 3.71 -17.36
C ARG A 55 -6.68 4.62 -17.44
N HIS A 56 -7.72 4.19 -18.16
CA HIS A 56 -8.97 4.94 -18.24
C HIS A 56 -9.63 5.10 -16.86
N ARG A 57 -9.64 4.05 -16.03
CA ARG A 57 -10.13 4.11 -14.65
C ARG A 57 -9.31 5.07 -13.78
N THR A 58 -7.98 5.09 -13.92
CA THR A 58 -7.12 6.03 -13.20
C THR A 58 -7.48 7.47 -13.53
N THR A 59 -7.56 7.83 -14.81
CA THR A 59 -7.94 9.19 -15.23
C THR A 59 -9.34 9.58 -14.75
N ALA A 60 -10.30 8.65 -14.80
CA ALA A 60 -11.65 8.89 -14.30
C ALA A 60 -11.68 9.11 -12.77
N ALA A 61 -10.91 8.33 -12.02
CA ALA A 61 -10.78 8.46 -10.57
C ALA A 61 -10.11 9.80 -10.18
N GLU A 62 -9.01 10.18 -10.84
CA GLU A 62 -8.34 11.45 -10.62
C GLU A 62 -9.27 12.64 -10.89
N ALA A 63 -10.01 12.62 -12.00
CA ALA A 63 -10.98 13.66 -12.30
C ALA A 63 -12.11 13.74 -11.24
N GLN A 64 -12.52 12.59 -10.68
CA GLN A 64 -13.50 12.54 -9.59
C GLN A 64 -12.93 13.11 -8.29
N LEU A 65 -11.71 12.72 -7.90
CA LEU A 65 -11.03 13.24 -6.72
C LEU A 65 -10.87 14.76 -6.80
N TYR A 66 -10.50 15.28 -7.97
CA TYR A 66 -10.42 16.73 -8.21
C TYR A 66 -11.78 17.41 -8.01
N ARG A 67 -12.85 16.86 -8.59
CA ARG A 67 -14.21 17.40 -8.42
C ARG A 67 -14.72 17.36 -6.98
N LEU A 68 -14.25 16.41 -6.18
CA LEU A 68 -14.57 16.30 -4.75
C LEU A 68 -13.71 17.20 -3.86
N GLY A 69 -12.78 17.98 -4.44
CA GLY A 69 -11.87 18.83 -3.68
C GLY A 69 -10.80 18.06 -2.91
N ILE A 70 -10.54 16.80 -3.30
CA ILE A 70 -9.47 15.97 -2.71
C ILE A 70 -8.16 16.34 -3.44
N THR A 71 -7.67 17.55 -3.15
CA THR A 71 -6.47 18.12 -3.75
C THR A 71 -5.46 18.51 -2.67
N PHE A 72 -4.20 18.62 -3.07
CA PHE A 72 -3.12 19.17 -2.27
C PHE A 72 -2.44 20.29 -3.04
N THR A 73 -2.05 21.35 -2.33
CA THR A 73 -1.37 22.49 -2.92
C THR A 73 0.11 22.19 -3.06
N VAL A 74 0.61 22.19 -4.29
CA VAL A 74 2.04 22.12 -4.56
C VAL A 74 2.57 23.52 -4.71
N TYR A 75 3.50 23.89 -3.84
CA TYR A 75 4.27 25.11 -3.98
C TYR A 75 5.42 24.84 -4.95
N SER A 76 5.31 25.39 -6.16
CA SER A 76 6.45 25.58 -7.06
C SER A 76 6.82 27.05 -7.06
N ASP A 77 8.10 27.39 -7.34
CA ASP A 77 8.78 28.65 -7.02
C ASP A 77 8.02 29.98 -7.29
N ARG A 78 6.91 29.98 -8.04
CA ARG A 78 6.04 31.16 -8.27
C ARG A 78 4.53 30.89 -8.35
N GLU A 79 4.07 29.63 -8.27
CA GLU A 79 2.64 29.30 -8.38
C GLU A 79 2.25 28.16 -7.43
N ALA A 80 1.16 28.40 -6.68
CA ALA A 80 0.45 27.38 -5.92
C ALA A 80 -0.55 26.70 -6.86
N ILE A 81 -0.29 25.44 -7.20
CA ILE A 81 -1.18 24.64 -8.05
C ILE A 81 -1.82 23.53 -7.22
N ASP A 82 -3.14 23.42 -7.33
CA ASP A 82 -3.88 22.31 -6.72
C ASP A 82 -3.79 21.08 -7.61
N ARG A 83 -3.35 19.96 -7.02
CA ARG A 83 -3.22 18.67 -7.70
C ARG A 83 -3.91 17.57 -6.90
N VAL A 84 -4.36 16.53 -7.61
CA VAL A 84 -4.82 15.29 -6.98
C VAL A 84 -3.63 14.39 -6.70
N LEU A 85 -3.60 13.75 -5.52
CA LEU A 85 -2.55 12.78 -5.21
C LEU A 85 -2.61 11.65 -6.25
N PRO A 86 -1.46 11.20 -6.81
CA PRO A 86 -1.45 10.11 -7.77
C PRO A 86 -2.27 8.92 -7.26
N PHE A 87 -3.24 8.48 -8.05
CA PHE A 87 -4.18 7.44 -7.64
C PHE A 87 -3.87 6.12 -8.35
N ASP A 88 -3.64 5.06 -7.58
CA ASP A 88 -3.49 3.71 -8.11
C ASP A 88 -4.83 2.95 -8.05
N VAL A 89 -5.26 2.42 -9.20
CA VAL A 89 -6.48 1.61 -9.34
C VAL A 89 -6.26 0.15 -8.93
N ILE A 90 -5.02 -0.28 -8.73
CA ILE A 90 -4.68 -1.62 -8.27
C ILE A 90 -4.63 -1.61 -6.73
N PRO A 91 -5.55 -2.30 -6.04
CA PRO A 91 -5.56 -2.30 -4.60
C PRO A 91 -4.41 -3.14 -4.04
N ARG A 92 -3.76 -2.62 -3.00
CA ARG A 92 -2.91 -3.43 -2.13
C ARG A 92 -3.76 -4.12 -1.09
N VAL A 93 -4.09 -5.39 -1.34
CA VAL A 93 -4.98 -6.16 -0.45
C VAL A 93 -4.23 -6.61 0.79
N ILE A 94 -4.79 -6.32 1.97
CA ILE A 94 -4.35 -6.82 3.26
C ILE A 94 -5.47 -7.69 3.81
N THR A 95 -5.17 -8.96 4.12
CA THR A 95 -6.14 -9.88 4.72
C THR A 95 -6.45 -9.49 6.16
N ALA A 96 -7.59 -9.93 6.69
CA ALA A 96 -7.98 -9.64 8.07
C ALA A 96 -6.93 -10.13 9.09
N ALA A 97 -6.32 -11.30 8.85
CA ALA A 97 -5.27 -11.84 9.72
C ALA A 97 -3.96 -11.01 9.66
N GLU A 98 -3.57 -10.54 8.47
CA GLU A 98 -2.44 -9.62 8.34
C GLU A 98 -2.73 -8.29 9.03
N TRP A 99 -3.96 -7.76 8.88
CA TRP A 99 -4.36 -6.51 9.50
C TRP A 99 -4.36 -6.60 11.03
N ASP A 100 -4.89 -7.67 11.62
CA ASP A 100 -4.86 -7.88 13.08
C ASP A 100 -3.43 -7.82 13.63
N HIS A 101 -2.49 -8.47 12.93
CA HIS A 101 -1.08 -8.45 13.32
C HIS A 101 -0.47 -7.04 13.22
N ILE A 102 -0.72 -6.36 12.08
CA ILE A 102 -0.23 -4.99 11.84
C ILE A 102 -0.80 -4.02 12.87
N GLU A 103 -2.10 -4.05 13.10
CA GLU A 103 -2.81 -3.16 14.01
C GLU A 103 -2.26 -3.27 15.43
N ARG A 104 -2.16 -4.50 15.96
CA ARG A 104 -1.60 -4.73 17.31
C ARG A 104 -0.16 -4.25 17.42
N GLY A 105 0.66 -4.52 16.40
CA GLY A 105 2.05 -4.07 16.36
C GLY A 105 2.19 -2.55 16.31
N VAL A 106 1.36 -1.87 15.51
CA VAL A 106 1.36 -0.41 15.42
C VAL A 106 0.91 0.21 16.73
N GLN A 107 -0.16 -0.28 17.35
CA GLN A 107 -0.63 0.21 18.64
C GLN A 107 0.43 0.07 19.73
N GLN A 108 1.05 -1.11 19.83
CA GLN A 108 2.15 -1.35 20.78
C GLN A 108 3.31 -0.37 20.54
N ARG A 109 3.73 -0.19 19.29
CA ARG A 109 4.88 0.67 18.95
C ARG A 109 4.60 2.14 19.22
N VAL A 110 3.39 2.63 18.90
CA VAL A 110 2.99 4.02 19.19
C VAL A 110 2.97 4.25 20.70
N GLN A 111 2.45 3.31 21.49
CA GLN A 111 2.48 3.41 22.94
C GLN A 111 3.92 3.49 23.48
N ALA A 112 4.81 2.62 23.01
CA ALA A 112 6.22 2.64 23.42
C ALA A 112 6.91 3.96 23.04
N ILE A 113 6.67 4.48 21.83
CA ILE A 113 7.22 5.76 21.38
C ILE A 113 6.70 6.91 22.26
N ASN A 114 5.41 6.96 22.56
CA ASN A 114 4.84 8.00 23.42
C ASN A 114 5.42 7.97 24.84
N LEU A 115 5.56 6.78 25.43
CA LEU A 115 6.19 6.61 26.74
C LEU A 115 7.67 7.00 26.72
N PHE A 116 8.38 6.62 25.66
CA PHE A 116 9.78 7.02 25.46
C PHE A 116 9.93 8.54 25.36
N LEU A 117 9.12 9.20 24.52
CA LEU A 117 9.12 10.66 24.37
C LEU A 117 8.81 11.35 25.70
N HIS A 118 7.79 10.87 26.42
CA HIS A 118 7.48 11.39 27.75
C HIS A 118 8.69 11.24 28.68
N ASP A 119 9.29 10.06 28.75
CA ASP A 119 10.42 9.82 29.65
C ASP A 119 11.63 10.72 29.32
N ILE A 120 12.06 10.80 28.06
CA ILE A 120 13.27 11.58 27.70
C ILE A 120 13.11 13.09 27.94
N TYR A 121 11.89 13.61 27.92
CA TYR A 121 11.60 15.03 28.22
C TYR A 121 11.30 15.29 29.71
N HIS A 122 11.23 14.25 30.54
CA HIS A 122 10.96 14.35 31.98
C HIS A 122 12.01 13.59 32.79
N ASP A 123 11.63 12.42 33.32
CA ASP A 123 12.43 11.70 34.30
C ASP A 123 13.68 11.06 33.69
N ARG A 124 13.74 10.80 32.39
CA ARG A 124 14.88 10.18 31.70
C ARG A 124 15.30 8.86 32.35
N ALA A 125 14.35 8.09 32.86
CA ALA A 125 14.59 6.80 33.51
C ALA A 125 15.32 5.84 32.57
N ILE A 126 14.91 5.75 31.30
CA ILE A 126 15.53 4.88 30.29
C ILE A 126 17.00 5.19 30.02
N LEU A 127 17.42 6.45 30.25
CA LEU A 127 18.81 6.89 30.14
C LEU A 127 19.59 6.60 31.42
N ARG A 128 19.00 6.87 32.59
CA ARG A 128 19.62 6.56 33.90
C ARG A 128 19.83 5.07 34.09
N ASP A 129 18.91 4.26 33.59
CA ASP A 129 18.96 2.80 33.63
C ASP A 129 19.93 2.23 32.58
N GLY A 130 20.48 3.07 31.69
CA GLY A 130 21.47 2.69 30.69
C GLY A 130 20.93 1.83 29.54
N ILE A 131 19.61 1.69 29.41
CA ILE A 131 18.98 0.92 28.32
C ILE A 131 19.22 1.63 26.98
N ILE A 132 19.13 2.96 26.97
CA ILE A 132 19.49 3.79 25.82
C ILE A 132 20.66 4.71 26.22
N PRO A 133 21.77 4.72 25.45
CA PRO A 133 22.88 5.64 25.67
C PRO A 133 22.42 7.11 25.60
N ALA A 134 22.75 7.88 26.64
CA ALA A 134 22.30 9.27 26.76
C ALA A 134 22.83 10.17 25.64
N ASP A 135 24.04 9.90 25.14
CA ASP A 135 24.67 10.64 24.05
C ASP A 135 23.93 10.50 22.72
N LEU A 136 23.28 9.35 22.45
CA LEU A 136 22.47 9.16 21.24
C LEU A 136 21.20 10.02 21.23
N VAL A 137 20.70 10.38 22.41
CA VAL A 137 19.48 11.18 22.57
C VAL A 137 19.83 12.66 22.73
N LEU A 138 20.63 13.00 23.74
CA LEU A 138 20.85 14.40 24.14
C LEU A 138 21.71 15.20 23.16
N ASN A 139 22.51 14.54 22.30
CA ASN A 139 23.30 15.21 21.27
C ASN A 139 22.61 15.19 19.89
N ASN A 140 21.39 14.65 19.78
CA ASN A 140 20.66 14.63 18.52
C ASN A 140 20.11 16.04 18.23
N PRO A 141 20.34 16.63 17.04
CA PRO A 141 19.83 17.96 16.71
C PRO A 141 18.29 18.04 16.65
N ASN A 142 17.61 16.89 16.65
CA ASN A 142 16.15 16.82 16.69
C ASN A 142 15.58 16.54 18.10
N TYR A 143 16.43 16.50 19.13
CA TYR A 143 16.00 16.43 20.53
C TYR A 143 15.53 17.80 21.01
#